data_AF-A0A956EQT7-F1
#
_entry.id   AF-A0A956EQT7-F1
#
_cell.length_a   1.000
_cell.length_b   1.000
_cell.length_c   1.000
_cell.angle_alpha   90.00
_cell.angle_beta   90.00
_cell.angle_gamma   90.00
#
_symmetry.space_group_name_H-M   'P 1'
#
loop_
_entity.id
_entity.type
_entity.pdbx_description
1 polymer ?
#
loop_
_entity_poly.entity_id
_entity_poly.type
_entity_poly.pdbx_seq_one_letter_code
_entity_poly.pdbx_strand_id
1 'polypeptide(L)'
;MSQLGEVLYVGPLKTSEGLRTLAEVNRQAADSLPPPSRRAMRRVDSLEWPRLTEPRKLVVSLVEAHGLKLKNPEAIPHDVWDSGRLPAISLSDRLTLLLVGFDLTFQPVDSTGELELAPAPRPPRIQKSYRASGPVDLSEFSRRFPGCKTTPRGQVFTLAGTVEAHEALAALIGGSPPAAQRRQNRQPPTGGRRRPSEQRITLTVKQQPALAVLRRIAEGLQLSLQFGAEEAMLTARLRSPVELSVREATLEQVLGDLGRQAGVELTVVGQTIRV
;
A
#
# COMPACT_ATOMS: atom_id res chain seq x y z
N MET A 1 -9.80 25.58 -5.80
CA MET A 1 -9.11 25.20 -7.06
C MET A 1 -7.90 24.35 -6.71
N SER A 2 -7.47 23.47 -7.61
CA SER A 2 -6.31 22.59 -7.43
C SER A 2 -5.68 22.25 -8.77
N GLN A 3 -4.36 22.09 -8.84
CA GLN A 3 -3.67 21.78 -10.08
C GLN A 3 -3.12 20.36 -10.07
N LEU A 4 -3.49 19.57 -11.09
CA LEU A 4 -2.98 18.23 -11.33
C LEU A 4 -2.32 18.18 -12.73
N GLY A 5 -1.00 18.36 -12.77
CA GLY A 5 -0.29 18.54 -14.04
C GLY A 5 -0.75 19.81 -14.76
N GLU A 6 -1.21 19.67 -15.99
CA GLU A 6 -1.77 20.77 -16.80
C GLU A 6 -3.27 21.01 -16.56
N VAL A 7 -3.91 20.20 -15.71
CA VAL A 7 -5.33 20.35 -15.40
C VAL A 7 -5.51 21.27 -14.19
N LEU A 8 -6.24 22.36 -14.39
CA LEU A 8 -6.79 23.18 -13.30
C LEU A 8 -8.19 22.66 -12.94
N TYR A 9 -8.30 22.01 -11.79
CA TYR A 9 -9.58 21.59 -11.23
C TYR A 9 -10.25 22.72 -10.46
N VAL A 10 -11.49 23.03 -10.84
CA VAL A 10 -12.35 24.00 -10.16
C VAL A 10 -13.58 23.26 -9.65
N GLY A 11 -13.73 23.22 -8.32
CA GLY A 11 -14.83 22.51 -7.67
C GLY A 11 -14.91 22.86 -6.18
N PRO A 12 -15.69 22.10 -5.39
CA PRO A 12 -15.86 22.33 -3.96
C PRO A 12 -14.52 22.44 -3.23
N LEU A 13 -14.45 23.32 -2.22
CA LEU A 13 -13.21 23.63 -1.50
C LEU A 13 -12.56 22.37 -0.90
N LYS A 14 -13.34 21.60 -0.15
CA LYS A 14 -12.88 20.36 0.52
C LYS A 14 -12.30 19.34 -0.47
N THR A 15 -12.87 19.26 -1.67
CA THR A 15 -12.41 18.35 -2.73
C THR A 15 -11.14 18.88 -3.39
N SER A 16 -11.12 20.17 -3.73
CA SER A 16 -9.99 20.83 -4.37
C SER A 16 -8.72 20.76 -3.50
N GLU A 17 -8.82 21.06 -2.20
CA GLU A 17 -7.69 21.05 -1.27
C GLU A 17 -7.03 19.67 -1.17
N GLY A 18 -7.82 18.60 -1.23
CA GLY A 18 -7.34 17.22 -1.12
C GLY A 18 -6.86 16.61 -2.44
N LEU A 19 -7.19 17.20 -3.61
CA LEU A 19 -7.09 16.53 -4.90
C LEU A 19 -5.66 16.05 -5.24
N ARG A 20 -4.65 16.91 -5.04
CA ARG A 20 -3.23 16.55 -5.30
C ARG A 20 -2.80 15.38 -4.42
N THR A 21 -3.24 15.38 -3.17
CA THR A 21 -2.95 14.30 -2.22
C THR A 21 -3.69 13.02 -2.58
N LEU A 22 -4.95 13.10 -3.00
CA LEU A 22 -5.71 11.95 -3.48
C LEU A 22 -5.09 11.33 -4.73
N ALA A 23 -4.66 12.16 -5.69
CA ALA A 23 -3.97 11.67 -6.89
C ALA A 23 -2.68 10.92 -6.53
N GLU A 24 -1.91 11.43 -5.55
CA GLU A 24 -0.70 10.74 -5.08
C GLU A 24 -1.03 9.44 -4.32
N VAL A 25 -2.09 9.39 -3.52
CA VAL A 25 -2.59 8.13 -2.92
C VAL A 25 -2.91 7.11 -4.01
N ASN A 26 -3.58 7.54 -5.08
CA ASN A 26 -3.99 6.68 -6.18
C ASN A 26 -2.79 6.17 -7.01
N ARG A 27 -1.76 7.00 -7.21
CA ARG A 27 -0.50 6.58 -7.83
C ARG A 27 0.25 5.55 -6.98
N GLN A 28 0.26 5.72 -5.67
CA GLN A 28 0.86 4.74 -4.74
C GLN A 28 0.06 3.45 -4.71
N ALA A 29 -1.27 3.51 -4.75
CA ALA A 29 -2.12 2.34 -4.89
C ALA A 29 -1.83 1.61 -6.21
N ALA A 30 -1.71 2.33 -7.33
CA ALA A 30 -1.35 1.73 -8.62
C ALA A 30 0.02 1.03 -8.60
N ASP A 31 0.94 1.39 -7.70
CA ASP A 31 2.23 0.73 -7.56
C ASP A 31 2.16 -0.66 -6.89
N SER A 32 1.07 -0.99 -6.18
CA SER A 32 0.86 -2.35 -5.66
C SER A 32 0.40 -3.33 -6.74
N LEU A 33 -0.11 -2.84 -7.87
CA LEU A 33 -0.56 -3.68 -8.99
C LEU A 33 0.60 -4.46 -9.64
N PRO A 34 0.30 -5.58 -10.32
CA PRO A 34 1.26 -6.33 -11.12
C PRO A 34 1.93 -5.47 -12.20
N PRO A 35 3.12 -5.84 -12.70
CA PRO A 35 3.86 -5.03 -13.66
C PRO A 35 3.06 -4.62 -14.92
N PRO A 36 2.26 -5.48 -15.57
CA PRO A 36 1.44 -5.07 -16.71
C PRO A 36 0.40 -4.01 -16.35
N SER A 37 -0.38 -4.26 -15.29
CA SER A 37 -1.42 -3.37 -14.80
C SER A 37 -0.86 -2.04 -14.29
N ARG A 38 0.28 -2.07 -13.59
CA ARG A 38 1.00 -0.86 -13.16
C ARG A 38 1.49 -0.02 -14.34
N ARG A 39 1.98 -0.66 -15.41
CA ARG A 39 2.35 0.04 -16.65
C ARG A 39 1.12 0.67 -17.29
N ALA A 40 0.00 -0.04 -17.33
CA ALA A 40 -1.26 0.48 -17.85
C ALA A 40 -1.75 1.70 -17.06
N MET A 41 -1.70 1.67 -15.72
CA MET A 41 -2.04 2.80 -14.85
C MET A 41 -1.17 4.05 -15.05
N ARG A 42 0.09 3.85 -15.46
CA ARG A 42 1.07 4.91 -15.73
C ARG A 42 1.03 5.40 -17.17
N ARG A 43 0.26 4.76 -18.05
CA ARG A 43 0.15 5.15 -19.46
C ARG A 43 -0.47 6.54 -19.57
N VAL A 44 0.17 7.39 -20.36
CA VAL A 44 -0.22 8.78 -20.59
C VAL A 44 -0.92 8.86 -21.94
N ASP A 45 -2.17 9.31 -21.94
CA ASP A 45 -2.98 9.55 -23.13
C ASP A 45 -3.99 10.68 -22.83
N SER A 46 -4.58 11.27 -23.85
CA SER A 46 -5.74 12.16 -23.68
C SER A 46 -7.01 11.33 -23.49
N LEU A 47 -8.07 11.99 -23.01
CA LEU A 47 -9.42 11.41 -22.96
C LEU A 47 -10.41 12.48 -23.38
N GLU A 48 -11.30 12.14 -24.31
CA GLU A 48 -12.39 13.02 -24.73
C GLU A 48 -13.69 12.22 -24.70
N TRP A 49 -14.79 12.89 -24.39
CA TRP A 49 -16.10 12.28 -24.42
C TRP A 49 -17.15 13.24 -25.00
N PRO A 50 -18.11 12.72 -25.79
CA PRO A 50 -19.17 13.54 -26.35
C PRO A 50 -20.20 13.92 -25.28
N ARG A 51 -21.10 14.83 -25.66
CA ARG A 51 -22.29 15.15 -24.85
C ARG A 51 -23.15 13.90 -24.66
N LEU A 52 -23.86 13.86 -23.53
CA LEU A 52 -24.68 12.74 -23.09
C LEU A 52 -23.88 11.49 -22.71
N THR A 53 -22.62 11.66 -22.32
CA THR A 53 -21.81 10.53 -21.84
C THR A 53 -22.21 10.14 -20.42
N GLU A 54 -22.49 8.85 -20.21
CA GLU A 54 -22.68 8.28 -18.88
C GLU A 54 -21.31 8.04 -18.21
N PRO A 55 -21.00 8.66 -17.06
CA PRO A 55 -19.69 8.57 -16.42
C PRO A 55 -19.29 7.14 -16.07
N ARG A 56 -20.27 6.33 -15.64
CA ARG A 56 -20.07 4.91 -15.37
C ARG A 56 -19.54 4.16 -16.60
N LYS A 57 -20.18 4.34 -17.77
CA LYS A 57 -19.78 3.69 -19.02
C LYS A 57 -18.41 4.19 -19.50
N LEU A 58 -18.14 5.48 -19.30
CA LEU A 58 -16.84 6.09 -19.63
C LEU A 58 -15.72 5.47 -18.78
N VAL A 59 -15.91 5.38 -17.46
CA VAL A 59 -14.91 4.81 -16.55
C VAL A 59 -14.68 3.32 -16.83
N VAL A 60 -15.75 2.54 -17.05
CA VAL A 60 -15.64 1.11 -17.41
C VAL A 60 -14.84 0.95 -18.71
N SER A 61 -15.25 1.63 -19.79
CA SER A 61 -14.58 1.49 -21.08
C SER A 61 -13.12 1.96 -21.04
N LEU A 62 -12.82 3.01 -20.26
CA LEU A 62 -11.46 3.51 -20.06
C LEU A 62 -10.57 2.47 -19.36
N VAL A 63 -11.07 1.82 -18.31
CA VAL A 63 -10.35 0.78 -17.55
C VAL A 63 -10.13 -0.46 -18.43
N GLU A 64 -11.15 -0.92 -19.13
CA GLU A 64 -11.10 -2.09 -20.02
C GLU A 64 -10.15 -1.87 -21.22
N ALA A 65 -10.15 -0.68 -21.81
CA ALA A 65 -9.23 -0.31 -22.90
C ALA A 65 -7.74 -0.40 -22.49
N HIS A 66 -7.46 -0.42 -21.18
CA HIS A 66 -6.14 -0.57 -20.60
C HIS A 66 -5.84 -1.99 -20.09
N GLY A 67 -6.72 -2.96 -20.37
CA GLY A 67 -6.56 -4.36 -19.96
C GLY A 67 -6.76 -4.59 -18.46
N LEU A 68 -7.51 -3.71 -17.80
CA LEU A 68 -7.87 -3.81 -16.38
C LEU A 68 -9.36 -4.17 -16.25
N LYS A 69 -9.78 -4.55 -15.04
CA LYS A 69 -11.18 -4.87 -14.72
C LYS A 69 -11.70 -3.98 -13.60
N LEU A 70 -12.99 -3.66 -13.62
CA LEU A 70 -13.66 -2.88 -12.59
C LEU A 70 -14.80 -3.71 -11.97
N LYS A 71 -14.71 -3.99 -10.66
CA LYS A 71 -15.59 -4.95 -9.98
C LYS A 71 -16.99 -4.43 -9.64
N ASN A 72 -17.13 -3.13 -9.36
CA ASN A 72 -18.37 -2.51 -8.84
C ASN A 72 -18.69 -1.15 -9.51
N PRO A 73 -18.81 -1.10 -10.85
CA PRO A 73 -19.06 0.15 -11.57
C PRO A 73 -20.36 0.87 -11.14
N GLU A 74 -21.34 0.14 -10.62
CA GLU A 74 -22.60 0.66 -10.09
C GLU A 74 -22.43 1.66 -8.93
N ALA A 75 -21.27 1.67 -8.25
CA ALA A 75 -20.95 2.67 -7.24
C ALA A 75 -20.95 4.10 -7.81
N ILE A 76 -20.66 4.27 -9.11
CA ILE A 76 -20.81 5.56 -9.80
C ILE A 76 -22.31 5.78 -10.04
N PRO A 77 -22.92 6.83 -9.46
CA PRO A 77 -24.33 7.14 -9.69
C PRO A 77 -24.66 7.31 -11.18
N HIS A 78 -25.91 7.03 -11.55
CA HIS A 78 -26.40 7.34 -12.89
C HIS A 78 -26.42 8.85 -13.09
N ASP A 79 -25.69 9.33 -14.10
CA ASP A 79 -25.55 10.73 -14.46
C ASP A 79 -25.30 10.82 -15.97
N VAL A 80 -25.43 12.02 -16.52
CA VAL A 80 -25.25 12.31 -17.95
C VAL A 80 -24.47 13.61 -18.07
N TRP A 81 -23.22 13.50 -18.53
CA TRP A 81 -22.33 14.65 -18.65
C TRP A 81 -22.45 15.36 -20.00
N ASP A 82 -22.09 16.65 -19.97
CA ASP A 82 -21.76 17.37 -21.18
C ASP A 82 -20.46 16.86 -21.80
N SER A 83 -20.16 17.28 -23.04
CA SER A 83 -18.89 16.96 -23.67
C SER A 83 -17.72 17.49 -22.85
N GLY A 84 -16.61 16.75 -22.82
CA GLY A 84 -15.44 17.15 -22.07
C GLY A 84 -14.17 16.49 -22.58
N ARG A 85 -13.05 17.00 -22.07
CA ARG A 85 -11.72 16.50 -22.40
C ARG A 85 -10.78 16.60 -21.22
N LEU A 86 -9.85 15.66 -21.15
CA LEU A 86 -8.66 15.68 -20.32
C LEU A 86 -7.42 15.67 -21.21
N PRO A 87 -6.41 16.49 -20.91
CA PRO A 87 -5.14 16.47 -21.62
C PRO A 87 -4.40 15.14 -21.40
N ALA A 88 -3.25 15.00 -22.04
CA ALA A 88 -2.41 13.81 -21.90
C ALA A 88 -1.89 13.66 -20.46
N ILE A 89 -2.57 12.86 -19.64
CA ILE A 89 -2.20 12.54 -18.25
C ILE A 89 -2.31 11.04 -18.01
N SER A 90 -1.75 10.56 -16.89
CA SER A 90 -1.76 9.13 -16.58
C SER A 90 -3.19 8.58 -16.39
N LEU A 91 -3.42 7.30 -16.68
CA LEU A 91 -4.71 6.65 -16.38
C LEU A 91 -5.11 6.83 -14.90
N SER A 92 -4.15 6.69 -13.98
CA SER A 92 -4.36 6.95 -12.55
C SER A 92 -4.94 8.35 -12.28
N ASP A 93 -4.41 9.37 -12.94
CA ASP A 93 -4.86 10.75 -12.76
C ASP A 93 -6.20 11.01 -13.47
N ARG A 94 -6.43 10.42 -14.66
CA ARG A 94 -7.74 10.47 -15.34
C ARG A 94 -8.83 9.89 -14.46
N LEU A 95 -8.61 8.68 -13.92
CA LEU A 95 -9.56 8.05 -13.00
C LEU A 95 -9.79 8.88 -11.74
N THR A 96 -8.73 9.48 -11.18
CA THR A 96 -8.86 10.39 -10.04
C THR A 96 -9.80 11.55 -10.38
N LEU A 97 -9.61 12.22 -11.52
CA LEU A 97 -10.44 13.35 -11.93
C LEU A 97 -11.90 12.97 -12.25
N LEU A 98 -12.12 11.81 -12.88
CA LEU A 98 -13.45 11.31 -13.20
C LEU A 98 -14.24 10.89 -11.95
N LEU A 99 -13.57 10.31 -10.96
CA LEU A 99 -14.20 9.76 -9.76
C LEU A 99 -14.38 10.78 -8.62
N VAL A 100 -13.54 11.82 -8.58
CA VAL A 100 -13.54 12.76 -7.45
C VAL A 100 -14.86 13.52 -7.30
N GLY A 101 -15.58 13.78 -8.40
CA GLY A 101 -16.90 14.41 -8.37
C GLY A 101 -17.98 13.58 -7.68
N PHE A 102 -17.76 12.27 -7.57
CA PHE A 102 -18.66 11.31 -6.90
C PHE A 102 -18.19 10.94 -5.49
N ASP A 103 -17.14 11.59 -4.97
CA ASP A 103 -16.49 11.22 -3.72
C ASP A 103 -15.96 9.78 -3.69
N LEU A 104 -15.57 9.29 -4.88
CA LEU A 104 -15.02 7.95 -5.07
C LEU A 104 -13.53 8.00 -5.40
N THR A 105 -12.89 6.86 -5.16
CA THR A 105 -11.57 6.53 -5.65
C THR A 105 -11.54 5.06 -6.10
N PHE A 106 -10.44 4.62 -6.69
CA PHE A 106 -10.21 3.20 -6.99
C PHE A 106 -9.16 2.61 -6.06
N GLN A 107 -9.26 1.30 -5.82
CA GLN A 107 -8.28 0.51 -5.07
C GLN A 107 -8.00 -0.79 -5.83
N PRO A 108 -6.73 -1.21 -5.96
CA PRO A 108 -6.41 -2.55 -6.42
C PRO A 108 -7.01 -3.60 -5.48
N VAL A 109 -7.73 -4.56 -6.03
CA VAL A 109 -8.31 -5.67 -5.25
C VAL A 109 -7.24 -6.71 -4.94
N ASP A 110 -6.43 -7.04 -5.95
CA ASP A 110 -5.45 -8.11 -5.87
C ASP A 110 -4.31 -7.93 -6.90
N SER A 111 -3.49 -8.97 -7.04
CA SER A 111 -2.43 -9.04 -8.03
C SER A 111 -2.89 -9.52 -9.42
N THR A 112 -4.16 -9.37 -9.79
CA THR A 112 -4.68 -9.77 -11.11
C THR A 112 -4.94 -8.58 -12.04
N GLY A 113 -4.84 -7.34 -11.53
CA GLY A 113 -5.14 -6.14 -12.30
C GLY A 113 -6.61 -5.71 -12.20
N GLU A 114 -7.32 -6.20 -11.19
CA GLU A 114 -8.68 -5.79 -10.88
C GLU A 114 -8.70 -4.57 -9.94
N LEU A 115 -9.60 -3.63 -10.24
CA LEU A 115 -9.86 -2.43 -9.46
C LEU A 115 -11.27 -2.48 -8.87
N GLU A 116 -11.42 -1.92 -7.68
CA GLU A 116 -12.71 -1.72 -7.01
C GLU A 116 -12.84 -0.24 -6.62
N LEU A 117 -14.04 0.32 -6.79
CA LEU A 117 -14.38 1.66 -6.36
C LEU A 117 -14.67 1.68 -4.87
N ALA A 118 -14.12 2.67 -4.18
CA ALA A 118 -14.31 2.87 -2.75
C ALA A 118 -14.51 4.37 -2.46
N PRO A 119 -15.09 4.73 -1.31
CA PRO A 119 -15.14 6.13 -0.87
C PRO A 119 -13.75 6.76 -0.84
N ALA A 120 -13.62 7.97 -1.36
CA ALA A 120 -12.38 8.73 -1.30
C ALA A 120 -12.05 9.09 0.17
N PRO A 121 -10.80 8.89 0.62
CA PRO A 121 -10.41 9.23 2.00
C PRO A 121 -10.54 10.73 2.26
N ARG A 122 -11.07 11.09 3.44
CA ARG A 122 -11.32 12.49 3.83
C ARG A 122 -10.77 12.78 5.24
N PRO A 123 -9.72 13.62 5.38
CA PRO A 123 -8.86 14.13 4.31
C PRO A 123 -7.93 13.01 3.75
N PRO A 124 -7.54 13.07 2.47
CA PRO A 124 -6.53 12.17 1.94
C PRO A 124 -5.17 12.44 2.60
N ARG A 125 -4.39 11.38 2.82
CA ARG A 125 -3.06 11.46 3.45
C ARG A 125 -2.12 10.48 2.77
N ILE A 126 -0.88 10.89 2.59
CA ILE A 126 0.21 10.02 2.17
C ILE A 126 1.20 9.88 3.34
N GLN A 127 1.92 8.77 3.37
CA GLN A 127 2.96 8.53 4.37
C GLN A 127 4.28 8.26 3.66
N LYS A 128 5.31 9.06 3.94
CA LYS A 128 6.66 8.92 3.37
C LYS A 128 7.72 9.11 4.44
N SER A 129 8.84 8.41 4.26
CA SER A 129 10.00 8.53 5.13
C SER A 129 11.09 9.34 4.44
N TYR A 130 11.70 10.23 5.20
CA TYR A 130 12.74 11.15 4.78
C TYR A 130 13.98 10.96 5.63
N ARG A 131 15.16 11.12 5.05
CA ARG A 131 16.42 11.16 5.79
C ARG A 131 16.93 12.59 5.80
N ALA A 132 17.22 13.13 6.97
CA ALA A 132 17.89 14.41 7.08
C ALA A 132 19.41 14.22 7.17
N SER A 133 20.15 15.16 6.60
CA SER A 133 21.63 15.19 6.67
C SER A 133 22.17 15.71 8.01
N GLY A 134 21.30 16.26 8.86
CA GLY A 134 21.65 16.85 10.16
C GLY A 134 20.41 17.10 11.03
N PRO A 135 20.57 17.78 12.18
CA PRO A 135 19.44 18.20 13.00
C PRO A 135 18.54 19.18 12.22
N VAL A 136 17.22 18.96 12.28
CA VAL A 136 16.21 19.77 11.59
C VAL A 136 15.27 20.33 12.64
N ASP A 137 15.06 21.65 12.65
CA ASP A 137 14.00 22.26 13.42
C ASP A 137 12.66 22.14 12.67
N LEU A 138 11.69 21.43 13.27
CA LEU A 138 10.36 21.22 12.71
C LEU A 138 9.31 22.16 13.32
N SER A 139 9.71 23.09 14.20
CA SER A 139 8.77 23.95 14.94
C SER A 139 7.89 24.81 14.02
N GLU A 140 8.48 25.47 13.02
CA GLU A 140 7.75 26.25 12.01
C GLU A 140 6.88 25.36 11.11
N PHE A 141 7.43 24.21 10.71
CA PHE A 141 6.71 23.22 9.91
C PHE A 141 5.43 22.76 10.58
N SER A 142 5.50 22.38 11.86
CA SER A 142 4.35 21.92 12.63
C SER A 142 3.29 23.03 12.81
N ARG A 143 3.68 24.31 12.91
CA ARG A 143 2.73 25.42 12.95
C ARG A 143 2.00 25.62 11.62
N ARG A 144 2.72 25.49 10.51
CA ARG A 144 2.16 25.65 9.15
C ARG A 144 1.29 24.46 8.73
N PHE A 145 1.59 23.26 9.21
CA PHE A 145 0.88 22.01 8.88
C PHE A 145 0.38 21.28 10.14
N PRO A 146 -0.56 21.88 10.91
CA PRO A 146 -0.99 21.33 12.20
C PRO A 146 -1.70 19.98 12.08
N GLY A 147 -2.25 19.66 10.90
CA GLY A 147 -2.91 18.40 10.63
C GLY A 147 -1.96 17.23 10.32
N CYS A 148 -0.65 17.45 10.21
CA CYS A 148 0.32 16.43 9.83
C CYS A 148 0.95 15.76 11.05
N LYS A 149 1.28 14.47 10.92
CA LYS A 149 1.99 13.72 11.96
C LYS A 149 3.42 13.44 11.52
N THR A 150 4.38 13.87 12.31
CA THR A 150 5.82 13.60 12.11
C THR A 150 6.34 12.73 13.22
N THR A 151 6.86 11.55 12.88
CA THR A 151 7.51 10.64 13.84
C THR A 151 9.01 10.59 13.55
N PRO A 152 9.87 11.20 14.39
CA PRO A 152 11.32 11.09 14.26
C PRO A 152 11.81 9.73 14.76
N ARG A 153 12.72 9.11 14.01
CA ARG A 153 13.45 7.88 14.36
C ARG A 153 14.92 8.07 14.00
N GLY A 154 15.66 8.76 14.88
CA GLY A 154 17.05 9.16 14.62
C GLY A 154 17.12 10.18 13.47
N GLN A 155 17.90 9.88 12.42
CA GLN A 155 18.03 10.73 11.23
C GLN A 155 16.90 10.52 10.20
N VAL A 156 15.94 9.62 10.48
CA VAL A 156 14.81 9.33 9.59
C VAL A 156 13.52 9.89 10.19
N PHE A 157 12.76 10.62 9.38
CA PHE A 157 11.46 11.19 9.74
C PHE A 157 10.38 10.53 8.91
N THR A 158 9.35 9.99 9.54
CA THR A 158 8.13 9.57 8.83
C THR A 158 7.10 10.68 8.95
N LEU A 159 6.68 11.22 7.82
CA LEU A 159 5.61 12.22 7.71
C LEU A 159 4.35 11.52 7.18
N ALA A 160 3.22 11.77 7.83
CA ALA A 160 1.88 11.44 7.34
C ALA A 160 1.07 12.73 7.18
N GLY A 161 0.76 13.11 5.93
CA GLY A 161 0.21 14.43 5.62
C GLY A 161 -0.23 14.61 4.17
N THR A 162 -0.46 15.87 3.80
CA THR A 162 -0.79 16.27 2.43
C THR A 162 0.47 16.39 1.57
N VAL A 163 0.32 16.35 0.24
CA VAL A 163 1.43 16.54 -0.70
C VAL A 163 2.18 17.85 -0.43
N GLU A 164 1.48 18.94 -0.11
CA GLU A 164 2.06 20.24 0.20
C GLU A 164 2.96 20.18 1.45
N ALA A 165 2.55 19.42 2.47
CA ALA A 165 3.37 19.20 3.66
C ALA A 165 4.62 18.37 3.32
N HIS A 166 4.47 17.37 2.46
CA HIS A 166 5.59 16.54 2.00
C HIS A 166 6.60 17.34 1.15
N GLU A 167 6.12 18.26 0.31
CA GLU A 167 6.94 19.19 -0.48
C GLU A 167 7.68 20.18 0.42
N ALA A 168 6.98 20.78 1.39
CA ALA A 168 7.57 21.71 2.36
C ALA A 168 8.64 21.05 3.24
N LEU A 169 8.39 19.82 3.71
CA LEU A 169 9.37 19.07 4.50
C LEU A 169 10.61 18.71 3.67
N ALA A 170 10.42 18.27 2.43
CA ALA A 170 11.54 17.93 1.53
C ALA A 170 12.43 19.16 1.26
N ALA A 171 11.82 20.33 1.05
CA ALA A 171 12.54 21.59 0.87
C ALA A 171 13.34 21.99 2.13
N LEU A 172 12.75 21.81 3.32
CA LEU A 172 13.37 22.15 4.61
C LEU A 172 14.61 21.29 4.90
N ILE A 173 14.56 19.99 4.64
CA ILE A 173 15.64 19.05 5.00
C ILE A 173 16.75 18.96 3.94
N GLY A 174 16.65 19.74 2.85
CA GLY A 174 17.60 19.71 1.73
C GLY A 174 17.71 18.34 1.04
N GLY A 175 16.76 17.46 1.31
CA GLY A 175 16.78 16.06 0.90
C GLY A 175 15.63 15.80 -0.05
N SER A 176 15.95 15.34 -1.26
CA SER A 176 14.99 14.54 -2.02
C SER A 176 14.57 13.36 -1.15
N PRO A 177 13.27 12.95 -1.14
CA PRO A 177 12.91 11.68 -0.54
C PRO A 177 13.87 10.62 -1.08
N PRO A 178 14.46 9.77 -0.23
CA PRO A 178 15.47 8.81 -0.69
C PRO A 178 14.93 8.11 -1.92
N ALA A 179 15.72 8.06 -3.00
CA ALA A 179 15.40 7.37 -4.23
C ALA A 179 15.35 5.85 -3.99
N ALA A 180 14.37 5.39 -3.21
CA ALA A 180 14.22 4.02 -2.75
C ALA A 180 12.84 3.79 -2.09
N GLN A 181 11.76 4.28 -2.69
CA GLN A 181 10.48 3.54 -2.65
C GLN A 181 10.21 2.80 -3.98
N ARG A 182 11.25 2.69 -4.83
CA ARG A 182 11.36 1.69 -5.91
C ARG A 182 12.02 0.38 -5.47
N ARG A 183 12.25 0.18 -4.16
CA ARG A 183 12.77 -1.07 -3.58
C ARG A 183 12.10 -1.39 -2.23
N GLN A 184 10.78 -1.56 -2.24
CA GLN A 184 10.14 -2.56 -1.37
C GLN A 184 9.71 -3.75 -2.23
N ASN A 185 10.66 -4.27 -3.02
CA ASN A 185 10.66 -5.68 -3.49
C ASN A 185 11.98 -6.08 -4.19
N ARG A 186 13.10 -5.43 -3.85
CA ARG A 186 14.42 -5.95 -4.20
C ARG A 186 15.19 -6.18 -2.92
N GLN A 187 15.21 -7.44 -2.51
CA GLN A 187 16.34 -8.01 -1.78
C GLN A 187 17.64 -7.44 -2.37
N PRO A 188 18.61 -7.03 -1.54
CA PRO A 188 19.94 -6.70 -2.04
C PRO A 188 20.54 -7.94 -2.72
N PRO A 189 21.29 -7.79 -3.83
CA PRO A 189 22.09 -8.89 -4.36
C PRO A 189 23.30 -9.05 -3.45
N THR A 190 23.12 -9.68 -2.29
CA THR A 190 24.22 -10.27 -1.55
C THR A 190 24.35 -11.70 -2.00
N GLY A 191 25.09 -11.89 -3.10
CA GLY A 191 25.90 -13.08 -3.26
C GLY A 191 26.80 -13.18 -2.03
N GLY A 192 26.40 -14.01 -1.10
CA GLY A 192 27.04 -14.20 0.19
C GLY A 192 26.19 -15.16 0.99
N ARG A 193 26.49 -16.45 0.86
CA ARG A 193 25.88 -17.53 1.66
C ARG A 193 25.89 -17.13 3.14
N ARG A 194 24.75 -16.69 3.68
CA ARG A 194 24.51 -16.68 5.12
C ARG A 194 23.48 -17.75 5.44
N ARG A 195 23.85 -18.62 6.38
CA ARG A 195 23.05 -19.76 6.81
C ARG A 195 21.70 -19.26 7.38
N PRO A 196 20.61 -20.04 7.30
CA PRO A 196 19.27 -19.64 7.74
C PRO A 196 19.12 -19.31 9.24
N SER A 197 20.16 -19.51 10.05
CA SER A 197 20.10 -19.49 11.51
C SER A 197 20.27 -18.10 12.18
N GLU A 198 20.44 -17.01 11.42
CA GLU A 198 20.75 -15.67 11.99
C GLU A 198 19.63 -14.61 11.88
N GLN A 199 18.45 -14.96 11.33
CA GLN A 199 17.34 -14.01 11.29
C GLN A 199 16.73 -13.81 12.70
N ARG A 200 16.90 -12.61 13.26
CA ARG A 200 16.32 -12.19 14.53
C ARG A 200 14.90 -11.67 14.31
N ILE A 201 13.93 -12.30 14.97
CA ILE A 201 12.49 -12.05 14.86
C ILE A 201 12.02 -11.43 16.17
N THR A 202 11.32 -10.30 16.07
CA THR A 202 10.58 -9.72 17.20
C THR A 202 9.09 -9.87 16.92
N LEU A 203 8.41 -10.65 17.74
CA LEU A 203 7.01 -11.04 17.56
C LEU A 203 6.29 -10.97 18.91
N THR A 204 5.19 -10.23 18.95
CA THR A 204 4.32 -10.16 20.14
C THR A 204 2.93 -10.61 19.75
N VAL A 205 2.50 -11.74 20.30
CA VAL A 205 1.22 -12.39 20.05
C VAL A 205 0.53 -12.61 21.38
N LYS A 206 -0.71 -12.12 21.50
CA LYS A 206 -1.57 -12.33 22.65
C LYS A 206 -2.80 -13.13 22.20
N GLN A 207 -2.97 -14.33 22.75
CA GLN A 207 -4.13 -15.20 22.56
C GLN A 207 -4.53 -15.43 21.09
N GLN A 208 -3.57 -15.75 20.21
CA GLN A 208 -3.88 -16.10 18.82
C GLN A 208 -3.72 -17.61 18.57
N PRO A 209 -4.52 -18.20 17.66
CA PRO A 209 -4.35 -19.60 17.29
C PRO A 209 -2.95 -19.85 16.74
N ALA A 210 -2.28 -20.90 17.22
CA ALA A 210 -0.91 -21.25 16.81
C ALA A 210 -0.76 -21.34 15.28
N LEU A 211 -1.79 -21.82 14.57
CA LEU A 211 -1.83 -21.90 13.11
C LEU A 211 -1.77 -20.52 12.43
N ALA A 212 -2.45 -19.51 12.98
CA ALA A 212 -2.44 -18.15 12.44
C ALA A 212 -1.06 -17.51 12.61
N VAL A 213 -0.41 -17.78 13.74
CA VAL A 213 0.96 -17.34 14.03
C VAL A 213 1.96 -18.02 13.08
N LEU A 214 1.83 -19.33 12.86
CA LEU A 214 2.64 -20.09 11.91
C LEU A 214 2.50 -19.59 10.48
N ARG A 215 1.27 -19.34 10.01
CA ARG A 215 1.03 -18.77 8.67
C ARG A 215 1.68 -17.40 8.52
N ARG A 216 1.55 -16.55 9.54
CA ARG A 216 2.16 -15.22 9.52
C ARG A 216 3.69 -15.27 9.51
N ILE A 217 4.30 -16.23 10.22
CA ILE A 217 5.75 -16.46 10.18
C ILE A 217 6.17 -17.01 8.81
N ALA A 218 5.42 -17.96 8.27
CA ALA A 218 5.67 -18.56 6.96
C ALA A 218 5.56 -17.52 5.83
N GLU A 219 4.50 -16.71 5.81
CA GLU A 219 4.31 -15.60 4.87
C GLU A 219 5.39 -14.53 5.02
N GLY A 220 5.72 -14.16 6.26
CA GLY A 220 6.74 -13.14 6.55
C GLY A 220 8.15 -13.53 6.15
N LEU A 221 8.45 -14.83 6.11
CA LEU A 221 9.77 -15.38 5.77
C LEU A 221 9.81 -16.11 4.42
N GLN A 222 8.71 -16.09 3.66
CA GLN A 222 8.55 -16.83 2.39
C GLN A 222 8.81 -18.34 2.53
N LEU A 223 8.42 -18.91 3.67
CA LEU A 223 8.54 -20.35 3.94
C LEU A 223 7.24 -21.05 3.57
N SER A 224 7.34 -22.29 3.11
CA SER A 224 6.19 -23.14 2.84
C SER A 224 5.82 -23.97 4.06
N LEU A 225 4.53 -24.08 4.36
CA LEU A 225 4.04 -24.99 5.41
C LEU A 225 3.73 -26.34 4.78
N GLN A 226 4.37 -27.40 5.26
CA GLN A 226 4.02 -28.77 4.92
C GLN A 226 3.53 -29.49 6.16
N PHE A 227 2.33 -30.06 6.06
CA PHE A 227 1.75 -30.92 7.08
C PHE A 227 2.07 -32.38 6.72
N GLY A 228 2.46 -33.17 7.72
CA GLY A 228 2.64 -34.61 7.55
C GLY A 228 1.33 -35.37 7.26
N ALA A 229 1.42 -36.70 7.19
CA ALA A 229 0.30 -37.60 6.86
C ALA A 229 -0.90 -37.56 7.85
N GLU A 230 -0.77 -36.83 8.96
CA GLU A 230 -1.79 -36.65 10.00
C GLU A 230 -2.28 -35.18 10.09
N GLU A 231 -2.44 -34.52 8.93
CA GLU A 231 -2.83 -33.11 8.79
C GLU A 231 -4.06 -32.73 9.64
N ALA A 232 -5.08 -33.59 9.72
CA ALA A 232 -6.30 -33.31 10.48
C ALA A 232 -6.08 -33.22 12.01
N MET A 233 -5.19 -34.06 12.56
CA MET A 233 -4.90 -34.09 14.00
C MET A 233 -3.96 -32.95 14.43
N LEU A 234 -2.98 -32.63 13.58
CA LEU A 234 -2.03 -31.53 13.80
C LEU A 234 -2.72 -30.16 13.68
N THR A 235 -3.61 -30.00 12.71
CA THR A 235 -4.39 -28.76 12.54
C THR A 235 -5.35 -28.52 13.70
N ALA A 236 -5.87 -29.59 14.33
CA ALA A 236 -6.72 -29.48 15.51
C ALA A 236 -5.95 -28.99 16.75
N ARG A 237 -4.72 -29.46 16.96
CA ARG A 237 -3.85 -29.02 18.07
C ARG A 237 -3.38 -27.56 17.91
N LEU A 238 -3.11 -27.15 16.67
CA LEU A 238 -2.70 -25.79 16.30
C LEU A 238 -3.83 -24.73 16.39
N ARG A 239 -5.07 -25.13 16.70
CA ARG A 239 -6.17 -24.19 17.00
C ARG A 239 -6.14 -23.68 18.44
N SER A 240 -5.33 -24.30 19.31
CA SER A 240 -5.16 -23.84 20.68
C SER A 240 -4.55 -22.43 20.72
N PRO A 241 -5.06 -21.52 21.57
CA PRO A 241 -4.53 -20.17 21.69
C PRO A 241 -3.14 -20.20 22.32
N VAL A 242 -2.19 -19.51 21.69
CA VAL A 242 -0.81 -19.37 22.14
C VAL A 242 -0.56 -17.92 22.51
N GLU A 243 0.20 -17.71 23.59
CA GLU A 243 0.69 -16.39 24.00
C GLU A 243 2.22 -16.40 23.92
N LEU A 244 2.77 -15.55 23.05
CA LEU A 244 4.19 -15.53 22.74
C LEU A 244 4.68 -14.10 22.60
N SER A 245 5.58 -13.67 23.48
CA SER A 245 6.22 -12.36 23.41
C SER A 245 7.73 -12.55 23.34
N VAL A 246 8.26 -12.41 22.13
CA VAL A 246 9.67 -12.66 21.85
C VAL A 246 10.30 -11.46 21.18
N ARG A 247 11.47 -11.04 21.68
CA ARG A 247 12.26 -9.92 21.15
C ARG A 247 13.61 -10.46 20.68
N GLU A 248 13.94 -10.18 19.43
CA GLU A 248 15.21 -10.57 18.80
C GLU A 248 15.57 -12.09 18.80
N ALA A 249 14.61 -13.01 18.85
CA ALA A 249 14.93 -14.43 18.86
C ALA A 249 15.10 -15.03 17.46
N THR A 250 15.80 -16.15 17.38
CA THR A 250 15.96 -16.87 16.11
C THR A 250 14.68 -17.61 15.71
N LEU A 251 14.54 -17.91 14.43
CA LEU A 251 13.40 -18.69 13.91
C LEU A 251 13.23 -20.03 14.62
N GLU A 252 14.33 -20.73 14.90
CA GLU A 252 14.32 -22.01 15.62
C GLU A 252 13.81 -21.86 17.06
N GLN A 253 14.17 -20.76 17.75
CA GLN A 253 13.67 -20.47 19.10
C GLN A 253 12.16 -20.15 19.08
N VAL A 254 11.72 -19.33 18.13
CA VAL A 254 10.29 -18.97 17.98
C VAL A 254 9.45 -20.20 17.64
N LEU A 255 9.91 -21.05 16.71
CA LEU A 255 9.20 -22.28 16.34
C LEU A 255 9.24 -23.33 17.46
N GLY A 256 10.35 -23.45 18.19
CA GLY A 256 10.45 -24.33 19.35
C GLY A 256 9.51 -23.92 20.49
N ASP A 257 9.38 -22.62 20.76
CA ASP A 257 8.47 -22.11 21.78
C ASP A 257 6.99 -22.26 21.37
N LEU A 258 6.69 -21.99 20.10
CA LEU A 258 5.36 -22.16 19.52
C LEU A 258 4.93 -23.64 19.50
N GLY A 259 5.85 -24.54 19.14
CA GLY A 259 5.63 -25.98 19.08
C GLY A 259 5.39 -26.58 20.47
N ARG A 260 6.15 -26.14 21.48
CA ARG A 260 5.93 -26.54 22.89
C ARG A 260 4.57 -26.13 23.43
N GLN A 261 4.12 -24.91 23.13
CA GLN A 261 2.79 -24.45 23.58
C GLN A 261 1.63 -25.12 22.83
N ALA A 262 1.82 -25.45 21.56
CA ALA A 262 0.80 -26.12 20.75
C ALA A 262 0.87 -27.67 20.80
N GLY A 263 1.88 -28.25 21.45
CA GLY A 263 2.09 -29.70 21.57
C GLY A 263 2.46 -30.38 20.26
N VAL A 264 3.20 -29.71 19.38
CA VAL A 264 3.63 -30.21 18.06
C VAL A 264 5.13 -29.93 17.84
N GLU A 265 5.82 -30.83 17.13
CA GLU A 265 7.22 -30.61 16.75
C GLU A 265 7.28 -29.79 15.45
N LEU A 266 7.94 -28.64 15.51
CA LEU A 266 8.09 -27.75 14.37
C LEU A 266 9.55 -27.72 13.96
N THR A 267 9.85 -28.18 12.74
CA THR A 267 11.22 -28.21 12.22
C THR A 267 11.32 -27.46 10.90
N VAL A 268 12.43 -26.73 10.72
CA VAL A 268 12.73 -26.05 9.46
C VAL A 268 13.65 -26.92 8.63
N VAL A 269 13.18 -27.37 7.47
CA VAL A 269 13.99 -28.10 6.50
C VAL A 269 14.08 -27.27 5.23
N GLY A 270 15.21 -26.59 5.04
CA GLY A 270 15.41 -25.70 3.89
C GLY A 270 14.51 -24.46 3.94
N GLN A 271 13.53 -24.39 3.02
CA GLN A 271 12.53 -23.31 2.95
C GLN A 271 11.13 -23.76 3.41
N THR A 272 11.06 -24.91 4.07
CA THR A 272 9.79 -25.51 4.48
C THR A 272 9.76 -25.69 5.99
N ILE A 273 8.69 -25.20 6.62
CA ILE A 273 8.35 -25.55 8.00
C ILE A 273 7.53 -26.83 7.94
N ARG A 274 8.04 -27.89 8.54
CA ARG A 274 7.33 -29.15 8.72
C ARG A 274 6.66 -29.16 10.08
N VAL A 275 5.38 -29.49 10.04
CA VAL A 275 4.47 -29.69 11.18
C VAL A 275 4.08 -31.16 11.25
#